data_AF-A0A150KM45-F1
#
_entry.id   AF-A0A150KM45-F1
#
_cell.length_a   1.000
_cell.length_b   1.000
_cell.length_c   1.000
_cell.angle_alpha   90.00
_cell.angle_beta   90.00
_cell.angle_gamma   90.00
#
_symmetry.space_group_name_H-M   'P 1'
#
loop_
_entity.id
_entity.type
_entity.pdbx_description
1 polymer ?
#
loop_
_entity_poly.entity_id
_entity_poly.type
_entity_poly.pdbx_seq_one_letter_code
_entity_poly.pdbx_strand_id
1 'polypeptide(L)'
;MNQILFPYIRNKQLYLSGQTLNHFLNLHERILLGKRLYNILFNNRNLLTLTEKWAINHPHTASRKDYWPQIFNDVNEETPGRLVKARLKSCQLLPKSPRFYSPRLEYAWKNQVHQDAEVGDWYSNWQVIYYLINSKEHVGGEIEHEYCKTLERLELAAITKKALSFID
;
A
#
# COMPACT_ATOMS: atom_id res chain seq x y z
N MET A 1 3.42 5.77 7.42
CA MET A 1 2.18 4.97 7.49
C MET A 1 2.21 4.01 6.32
N ASN A 2 1.84 2.76 6.54
CA ASN A 2 1.75 1.77 5.48
C ASN A 2 0.27 1.51 5.17
N GLN A 3 -0.05 1.08 3.97
CA GLN A 3 -1.42 0.76 3.56
C GLN A 3 -1.44 -0.59 2.87
N ILE A 4 -2.50 -1.36 3.12
CA ILE A 4 -2.82 -2.58 2.38
C ILE A 4 -3.99 -2.25 1.46
N LEU A 5 -3.83 -2.53 0.17
CA LEU A 5 -4.73 -2.10 -0.89
C LEU A 5 -5.24 -3.31 -1.68
N PHE A 6 -6.50 -3.24 -2.07
CA PHE A 6 -7.21 -4.15 -2.96
C PHE A 6 -7.66 -3.35 -4.18
N PRO A 7 -6.91 -3.41 -5.30
CA PRO A 7 -7.30 -2.73 -6.52
C PRO A 7 -8.43 -3.47 -7.23
N TYR A 8 -9.36 -2.71 -7.79
CA TYR A 8 -10.47 -3.25 -8.56
C TYR A 8 -10.91 -2.26 -9.64
N ILE A 9 -11.53 -2.77 -10.71
CA ILE A 9 -12.05 -1.92 -11.79
C ILE A 9 -13.58 -1.91 -11.74
N ARG A 10 -14.16 -0.72 -11.73
CA ARG A 10 -15.60 -0.49 -11.84
C ARG A 10 -15.84 0.58 -12.89
N ASN A 11 -16.76 0.35 -13.83
CA ASN A 11 -17.06 1.31 -14.90
C ASN A 11 -15.82 1.78 -15.69
N LYS A 12 -14.89 0.86 -15.99
CA LYS A 12 -13.60 1.11 -16.66
C LYS A 12 -12.63 2.04 -15.90
N GLN A 13 -12.96 2.40 -14.66
CA GLN A 13 -12.10 3.17 -13.78
C GLN A 13 -11.56 2.25 -12.68
N LEU A 14 -10.30 2.47 -12.36
CA LEU A 14 -9.61 1.80 -11.27
C LEU A 14 -9.96 2.47 -9.95
N TYR A 15 -10.19 1.65 -8.93
CA TYR A 15 -10.44 2.05 -7.55
C TYR A 15 -9.57 1.24 -6.60
N LEU A 16 -9.37 1.76 -5.40
CA LEU A 16 -8.66 1.09 -4.30
C LEU A 16 -9.56 0.95 -3.08
N SER A 17 -9.62 -0.26 -2.56
CA SER A 17 -10.18 -0.55 -1.23
C SER A 17 -9.06 -0.97 -0.28
N GLY A 18 -9.23 -0.87 1.03
CA GLY A 18 -8.27 -1.42 1.98
C GLY A 18 -8.23 -0.72 3.33
N GLN A 19 -7.11 -0.86 4.03
CA GLN A 19 -6.90 -0.18 5.32
C GLN A 19 -5.47 0.30 5.53
N THR A 20 -5.37 1.39 6.31
CA THR A 20 -4.10 1.89 6.82
C THR A 20 -3.61 1.01 7.96
N LEU A 21 -2.35 0.63 7.88
CA LEU A 21 -1.63 -0.11 8.90
C LEU A 21 -0.99 0.87 9.88
N ASN A 22 -1.48 0.84 11.12
CA ASN A 22 -0.93 1.54 12.27
C ASN A 22 -0.29 0.53 13.23
N HIS A 23 0.77 0.96 13.94
CA HIS A 23 1.41 0.16 14.99
C HIS A 23 1.77 -1.28 14.57
N PHE A 24 2.41 -1.46 13.41
CA PHE A 24 2.70 -2.78 12.84
C PHE A 24 3.46 -3.72 13.80
N LEU A 25 4.24 -3.22 14.74
CA LEU A 25 4.97 -4.05 15.71
C LEU A 25 4.03 -4.77 16.70
N ASN A 26 2.83 -4.26 16.95
CA ASN A 26 1.88 -4.86 17.89
C ASN A 26 1.11 -6.03 17.25
N LEU A 27 1.25 -7.23 17.81
CA LEU A 27 0.60 -8.45 17.31
C LEU A 27 -0.94 -8.34 17.31
N HIS A 28 -1.54 -7.83 18.39
CA HIS A 28 -2.99 -7.68 18.50
C HIS A 28 -3.53 -6.78 17.38
N GLU A 29 -2.90 -5.63 17.15
CA GLU A 29 -3.28 -4.71 16.08
C GLU A 29 -3.14 -5.32 14.68
N ARG A 30 -2.09 -6.13 14.44
CA ARG A 30 -1.94 -6.87 13.18
C ARG A 30 -3.08 -7.87 12.96
N ILE A 31 -3.46 -8.62 14.00
CA ILE A 31 -4.56 -9.60 13.91
C ILE A 31 -5.87 -8.88 13.61
N LEU A 32 -6.18 -7.80 14.35
CA LEU A 32 -7.39 -7.02 14.13
C LEU A 32 -7.43 -6.38 12.73
N LEU A 33 -6.31 -5.84 12.24
CA LEU A 33 -6.20 -5.35 10.87
C LEU A 33 -6.51 -6.44 9.84
N GLY A 34 -5.93 -7.64 10.02
CA GLY A 34 -6.21 -8.79 9.15
C GLY A 34 -7.70 -9.14 9.10
N LYS A 35 -8.38 -9.16 10.27
CA LYS A 35 -9.83 -9.37 10.34
C LYS A 35 -10.62 -8.29 9.61
N ARG A 36 -10.26 -7.02 9.77
CA ARG A 36 -10.91 -5.91 9.07
C ARG A 36 -10.71 -6.00 7.56
N LEU A 37 -9.50 -6.29 7.10
CA LEU A 37 -9.20 -6.52 5.67
C LEU A 37 -9.97 -7.71 5.10
N TYR A 38 -10.06 -8.81 5.86
CA TYR A 38 -10.87 -9.97 5.51
C TYR A 38 -12.34 -9.57 5.35
N ASN A 39 -12.90 -8.84 6.32
CA ASN A 39 -14.28 -8.36 6.26
C ASN A 39 -14.50 -7.45 5.03
N ILE A 40 -13.60 -6.48 4.79
CA ILE A 40 -13.67 -5.60 3.61
C ILE A 40 -13.76 -6.41 2.32
N LEU A 41 -12.86 -7.38 2.14
CA LEU A 41 -12.76 -8.13 0.89
C LEU A 41 -13.87 -9.18 0.73
N PHE A 42 -14.16 -9.97 1.76
CA PHE A 42 -15.01 -11.16 1.66
C PHE A 42 -16.49 -10.93 2.02
N ASN A 43 -16.82 -9.90 2.81
CA ASN A 43 -18.22 -9.62 3.17
C ASN A 43 -19.00 -8.97 2.01
N ASN A 44 -18.30 -8.26 1.11
CA ASN A 44 -18.88 -7.66 -0.09
C ASN A 44 -18.57 -8.51 -1.34
N ARG A 45 -19.50 -9.39 -1.72
CA ARG A 45 -19.34 -10.29 -2.88
C ARG A 45 -18.99 -9.56 -4.18
N ASN A 46 -19.57 -8.37 -4.41
CA ASN A 46 -19.27 -7.59 -5.61
C ASN A 46 -17.82 -7.07 -5.59
N LEU A 47 -17.35 -6.55 -4.45
CA LEU A 47 -15.96 -6.11 -4.31
C LEU A 47 -14.99 -7.27 -4.49
N LEU A 48 -15.26 -8.43 -3.88
CA LEU A 48 -14.47 -9.65 -4.07
C LEU A 48 -14.32 -10.00 -5.55
N THR A 49 -15.44 -10.14 -6.26
CA THR A 49 -15.42 -10.50 -7.69
C THR A 49 -14.65 -9.49 -8.54
N LEU A 50 -14.81 -8.18 -8.28
CA LEU A 50 -14.08 -7.16 -9.03
C LEU A 50 -12.57 -7.16 -8.72
N THR A 51 -12.19 -7.46 -7.48
CA THR A 51 -10.79 -7.53 -7.02
C THR A 51 -10.11 -8.78 -7.59
N GLU A 52 -10.75 -9.94 -7.50
CA GLU A 52 -10.25 -11.20 -8.09
C GLU A 52 -10.07 -11.07 -9.60
N LYS A 53 -11.08 -10.52 -10.29
CA LYS A 53 -10.98 -10.26 -11.73
C LYS A 53 -9.83 -9.32 -12.05
N TRP A 54 -9.60 -8.28 -11.24
CA TRP A 54 -8.46 -7.40 -11.42
C TRP A 54 -7.14 -8.17 -11.24
N ALA A 55 -6.97 -8.90 -10.15
CA ALA A 55 -5.74 -9.65 -9.85
C ALA A 55 -5.40 -10.71 -10.92
N ILE A 56 -6.41 -11.44 -11.43
CA ILE A 56 -6.22 -12.43 -12.51
C ILE A 56 -5.68 -11.78 -13.79
N ASN A 57 -6.14 -10.57 -14.11
CA ASN A 57 -5.80 -9.89 -15.35
C ASN A 57 -4.56 -8.98 -15.24
N HIS A 58 -3.99 -8.81 -14.04
CA HIS A 58 -2.86 -7.92 -13.79
C HIS A 58 -1.72 -8.68 -13.08
N PRO A 59 -0.81 -9.32 -13.83
CA PRO A 59 0.38 -9.93 -13.26
C PRO A 59 1.16 -8.93 -12.41
N HIS A 60 1.40 -9.27 -11.15
CA HIS A 60 2.07 -8.40 -10.21
C HIS A 60 3.59 -8.42 -10.39
N THR A 61 4.18 -7.25 -10.61
CA THR A 61 5.63 -7.00 -10.62
C THR A 61 6.15 -6.53 -9.26
N ALA A 62 5.25 -6.40 -8.28
CA ALA A 62 5.43 -5.69 -7.01
C ALA A 62 5.74 -4.19 -7.14
N SER A 63 5.58 -3.62 -8.35
CA SER A 63 5.59 -2.17 -8.53
C SER A 63 4.22 -1.57 -8.22
N ARG A 64 4.20 -0.36 -7.64
CA ARG A 64 2.98 0.43 -7.51
C ARG A 64 2.43 0.88 -8.87
N LYS A 65 3.23 0.81 -9.95
CA LYS A 65 2.77 1.02 -11.32
C LYS A 65 1.68 0.02 -11.71
N ASP A 66 1.69 -1.19 -11.17
CA ASP A 66 0.71 -2.24 -11.50
C ASP A 66 -0.72 -1.77 -11.23
N TYR A 67 -0.93 -1.04 -10.12
CA TYR A 67 -2.24 -0.58 -9.69
C TYR A 67 -2.40 0.93 -9.73
N TRP A 68 -1.41 1.75 -10.08
CA TRP A 68 -1.58 3.21 -10.14
C TRP A 68 -0.62 3.88 -11.15
N PRO A 69 -0.66 3.50 -12.45
CA PRO A 69 0.30 3.90 -13.48
C PRO A 69 0.29 5.39 -13.83
N GLN A 70 -0.77 6.11 -13.43
CA GLN A 70 -0.87 7.57 -13.58
C GLN A 70 -0.07 8.34 -12.52
N ILE A 71 0.33 7.70 -11.41
CA ILE A 71 1.13 8.31 -10.34
C ILE A 71 2.53 7.68 -10.27
N PHE A 72 2.66 6.39 -10.56
CA PHE A 72 3.92 5.66 -10.46
C PHE A 72 4.43 5.14 -11.81
N ASN A 73 5.75 5.00 -11.92
CA ASN A 73 6.39 4.33 -13.04
C ASN A 73 7.58 3.48 -12.57
N ASP A 74 7.88 2.42 -13.31
CA ASP A 74 9.01 1.50 -13.07
C ASP A 74 10.32 1.97 -13.74
N VAL A 75 10.27 3.10 -14.44
CA VAL A 75 11.42 3.83 -14.98
C VAL A 75 11.58 5.13 -14.19
N ASN A 76 12.81 5.44 -13.80
CA ASN A 76 13.10 6.71 -13.15
C ASN A 76 13.04 7.84 -14.21
N GLU A 77 11.99 8.65 -14.14
CA GLU A 77 11.76 9.79 -15.02
C GLU A 77 12.48 11.07 -14.54
N GLU A 78 13.13 11.03 -13.36
CA GLU A 78 13.82 12.19 -12.81
C GLU A 78 15.12 12.48 -13.56
N THR A 79 15.37 13.77 -13.81
CA THR A 79 16.64 14.23 -14.36
C THR A 79 17.63 14.47 -13.21
N PRO A 80 18.86 13.90 -13.26
CA PRO A 80 19.90 14.20 -12.30
C PRO A 80 20.14 15.71 -12.14
N GLY A 81 20.39 16.17 -10.90
CA GLY A 81 20.68 17.58 -10.60
C GLY A 81 19.47 18.52 -10.48
N ARG A 82 18.24 18.06 -10.76
CA ARG A 82 17.04 18.89 -10.58
C ARG A 82 16.62 18.97 -9.11
N LEU A 83 16.18 20.15 -8.68
CA LEU A 83 15.55 20.35 -7.37
C LEU A 83 14.26 19.52 -7.28
N VAL A 84 14.10 18.79 -6.17
CA VAL A 84 12.88 18.02 -5.90
C VAL A 84 11.80 19.03 -5.56
N LYS A 85 10.74 19.07 -6.38
CA LYS A 85 9.55 19.87 -6.15
C LYS A 85 8.40 18.93 -5.84
N ALA A 86 7.41 19.42 -5.09
CA ALA A 86 6.17 18.67 -4.90
C ALA A 86 5.53 18.39 -6.26
N ARG A 87 5.15 17.13 -6.49
CA ARG A 87 4.59 16.63 -7.74
C ARG A 87 3.11 16.32 -7.60
N LEU A 88 2.65 15.97 -6.41
CA LEU A 88 1.26 15.59 -6.15
C LEU A 88 0.47 16.76 -5.55
N LYS A 89 -0.74 16.98 -6.07
CA LYS A 89 -1.74 17.87 -5.45
C LYS A 89 -3.11 17.25 -5.62
N SER A 90 -3.84 17.06 -4.51
CA SER A 90 -5.20 16.51 -4.56
C SER A 90 -5.25 15.17 -5.31
N CYS A 91 -4.25 14.32 -5.06
CA CYS A 91 -4.13 12.97 -5.63
C CYS A 91 -3.89 12.92 -7.14
N GLN A 92 -3.48 14.03 -7.73
CA GLN A 92 -3.13 14.13 -9.13
C GLN A 92 -1.70 14.66 -9.28
N LEU A 93 -0.96 14.12 -10.26
CA LEU A 93 0.31 14.69 -10.63
C LEU A 93 0.08 16.06 -11.27
N LEU A 94 0.89 17.04 -10.86
CA LEU A 94 0.95 18.33 -11.51
C LEU A 94 1.38 18.17 -12.98
N PRO A 95 0.90 19.03 -13.89
CA PRO A 95 1.26 18.94 -15.30
C PRO A 95 2.79 18.92 -15.51
N LYS A 96 3.26 17.97 -16.32
CA LYS A 96 4.69 17.77 -16.65
C LYS A 96 5.58 17.36 -15.48
N SER A 97 5.00 17.01 -14.33
CA SER A 97 5.75 16.38 -13.24
C SER A 97 6.06 14.92 -13.59
N PRO A 98 7.28 14.42 -13.30
CA PRO A 98 7.59 13.01 -13.45
C PRO A 98 6.77 12.18 -12.47
N ARG A 99 6.46 10.94 -12.83
CA ARG A 99 5.85 9.96 -11.92
C ARG A 99 6.81 9.57 -10.81
N PHE A 100 6.27 9.07 -9.71
CA PHE A 100 7.06 8.49 -8.64
C PHE A 100 7.71 7.19 -9.13
N TYR A 101 9.02 7.10 -8.97
CA TYR A 101 9.74 5.88 -9.28
C TYR A 101 9.31 4.75 -8.33
N SER A 102 8.85 3.64 -8.90
CA SER A 102 8.49 2.41 -8.22
C SER A 102 9.05 1.24 -9.05
N PRO A 103 10.28 0.79 -8.78
CA PRO A 103 10.86 -0.34 -9.49
C PRO A 103 10.04 -1.62 -9.28
N ARG A 104 10.27 -2.60 -10.15
CA ARG A 104 9.84 -3.98 -9.94
C ARG A 104 10.64 -4.62 -8.81
N LEU A 105 10.09 -5.69 -8.23
CA LEU A 105 10.66 -6.38 -7.07
C LEU A 105 12.15 -6.71 -7.24
N GLU A 106 12.50 -7.27 -8.39
CA GLU A 106 13.84 -7.76 -8.74
C GLU A 106 14.90 -6.64 -8.78
N TYR A 107 14.48 -5.39 -8.96
CA TYR A 107 15.36 -4.22 -8.97
C TYR A 107 15.31 -3.43 -7.65
N ALA A 108 14.34 -3.74 -6.78
CA ALA A 108 14.13 -3.03 -5.52
C ALA A 108 14.89 -3.69 -4.36
N TRP A 109 14.92 -5.02 -4.30
CA TRP A 109 15.60 -5.77 -3.25
C TRP A 109 16.36 -6.97 -3.82
N LYS A 110 17.49 -7.30 -3.18
CA LYS A 110 18.19 -8.57 -3.44
C LYS A 110 17.36 -9.72 -2.86
N ASN A 111 17.45 -10.90 -3.48
CA ASN A 111 16.90 -12.13 -2.91
C ASN A 111 17.33 -12.29 -1.45
N GLN A 112 16.35 -12.51 -0.58
CA GLN A 112 16.57 -12.76 0.83
C GLN A 112 16.42 -14.25 1.10
N VAL A 113 17.30 -14.79 1.95
CA VAL A 113 17.15 -16.14 2.48
C VAL A 113 16.35 -16.02 3.78
N HIS A 114 15.14 -16.56 3.79
CA HIS A 114 14.32 -16.62 5.00
C HIS A 114 14.76 -17.80 5.86
N GLN A 115 14.83 -17.59 7.17
CA GLN A 115 15.02 -18.68 8.12
C GLN A 115 13.72 -19.48 8.24
N ASP A 116 13.85 -20.75 8.64
CA ASP A 116 12.70 -21.59 8.94
C ASP A 116 11.91 -21.03 10.12
N ALA A 117 10.60 -21.27 10.13
CA ALA A 117 9.74 -20.87 11.23
C ALA A 117 10.16 -21.58 12.52
N GLU A 118 10.31 -20.82 13.61
CA GLU A 118 10.67 -21.35 14.91
C GLU A 118 9.44 -21.66 15.76
N VAL A 119 9.60 -22.43 16.84
CA VAL A 119 8.49 -22.77 17.76
C VAL A 119 7.83 -21.51 18.33
N GLY A 120 8.61 -20.42 18.50
CA GLY A 120 8.11 -19.12 18.97
C GLY A 120 7.19 -18.39 17.98
N ASP A 121 7.18 -18.77 16.69
CA ASP A 121 6.28 -18.18 15.69
C ASP A 121 4.84 -18.70 15.81
N TRP A 122 4.66 -19.82 16.51
CA TRP A 122 3.35 -20.42 16.73
C TRP A 122 2.69 -19.89 18.00
N TYR A 123 1.37 -19.82 18.02
CA TYR A 123 0.65 -19.45 19.23
C TYR A 123 0.84 -20.53 20.31
N SER A 124 1.11 -20.09 21.54
CA SER A 124 1.22 -20.98 22.72
C SER A 124 -0.03 -20.98 23.60
N ASN A 125 -0.97 -20.08 23.34
CA ASN A 125 -2.19 -19.90 24.13
C ASN A 125 -3.43 -20.15 23.27
N TRP A 126 -4.28 -21.11 23.68
CA TRP A 126 -5.52 -21.45 23.00
C TRP A 126 -6.52 -20.29 22.89
N GLN A 127 -6.42 -19.28 23.78
CA GLN A 127 -7.28 -18.10 23.80
C GLN A 127 -7.19 -17.27 22.51
N VAL A 128 -6.24 -17.55 21.61
CA VAL A 128 -6.24 -17.02 20.24
C VAL A 128 -7.57 -17.29 19.51
N ILE A 129 -8.32 -18.33 19.92
CA ILE A 129 -9.65 -18.63 19.38
C ILE A 129 -10.62 -17.45 19.51
N TYR A 130 -10.44 -16.57 20.51
CA TYR A 130 -11.28 -15.37 20.67
C TYR A 130 -11.12 -14.39 19.51
N TYR A 131 -9.99 -14.41 18.78
CA TYR A 131 -9.87 -13.66 17.53
C TYR A 131 -10.74 -14.22 16.40
N LEU A 132 -11.14 -15.49 16.44
CA LEU A 132 -12.03 -16.06 15.43
C LEU A 132 -13.50 -15.69 15.67
N ILE A 133 -13.86 -15.21 16.87
CA ILE A 133 -15.20 -14.71 17.14
C ILE A 133 -15.45 -13.48 16.27
N ASN A 134 -16.61 -13.50 15.60
CA ASN A 134 -16.95 -12.51 14.60
C ASN A 134 -17.00 -11.11 15.24
N SER A 135 -16.19 -10.19 14.71
CA SER A 135 -16.19 -8.81 15.19
C SER A 135 -17.41 -8.08 14.64
N LYS A 136 -18.15 -7.36 15.50
CA LYS A 136 -19.28 -6.51 15.07
C LYS A 136 -18.84 -5.26 14.30
N GLU A 137 -17.53 -5.02 14.21
CA GLU A 137 -16.94 -3.85 13.57
C GLU A 137 -17.17 -3.90 12.06
N HIS A 138 -18.06 -3.04 11.57
CA HIS A 138 -18.23 -2.78 10.15
C HIS A 138 -17.25 -1.67 9.76
N VAL A 139 -16.37 -1.99 8.82
CA VAL A 139 -15.28 -1.12 8.42
C VAL A 139 -15.41 -0.86 6.94
N GLY A 140 -15.50 0.43 6.59
CA GLY A 140 -15.47 0.87 5.20
C GLY A 140 -14.14 0.55 4.54
N GLY A 141 -14.17 0.32 3.23
CA GLY A 141 -12.98 0.04 2.43
C GLY A 141 -12.31 1.30 1.87
N GLU A 142 -12.86 2.49 2.11
CA GLU A 142 -12.38 3.73 1.53
C GLU A 142 -10.96 4.08 2.01
N ILE A 143 -9.98 4.06 1.09
CA ILE A 143 -8.56 4.29 1.43
C ILE A 143 -7.86 5.29 0.52
N GLU A 144 -8.38 5.58 -0.66
CA GLU A 144 -7.70 6.41 -1.67
C GLU A 144 -7.22 7.75 -1.13
N HIS A 145 -8.08 8.44 -0.36
CA HIS A 145 -7.78 9.74 0.24
C HIS A 145 -6.62 9.66 1.25
N GLU A 146 -6.65 8.67 2.13
CA GLU A 146 -5.63 8.49 3.17
C GLU A 146 -4.29 8.02 2.58
N TYR A 147 -4.34 7.16 1.55
CA TYR A 147 -3.15 6.77 0.81
C TYR A 147 -2.52 7.96 0.09
N CYS A 148 -3.34 8.77 -0.59
CA CYS A 148 -2.91 9.98 -1.27
C CYS A 148 -2.26 10.99 -0.32
N LYS A 149 -2.91 11.31 0.81
CA LYS A 149 -2.31 12.16 1.86
C LYS A 149 -0.98 11.63 2.37
N THR A 150 -0.86 10.30 2.48
CA THR A 150 0.40 9.66 2.89
C THR A 150 1.50 9.92 1.85
N LEU A 151 1.20 9.84 0.55
CA LEU A 151 2.15 10.17 -0.51
C LEU A 151 2.57 11.66 -0.47
N GLU A 152 1.62 12.58 -0.30
CA GLU A 152 1.92 14.02 -0.18
C GLU A 152 2.85 14.29 1.01
N ARG A 153 2.60 13.65 2.16
CA ARG A 153 3.46 13.77 3.36
C ARG A 153 4.85 13.19 3.14
N LEU A 154 4.95 12.03 2.49
CA LEU A 154 6.24 11.40 2.19
C LEU A 154 7.06 12.25 1.22
N GLU A 155 6.42 12.84 0.21
CA GLU A 155 7.07 13.76 -0.72
C GLU A 155 7.58 15.02 -0.02
N LEU A 156 6.75 15.65 0.82
CA LEU A 156 7.15 16.81 1.60
C LEU A 156 8.35 16.48 2.52
N ALA A 157 8.31 15.36 3.23
CA ALA A 157 9.41 14.91 4.08
C ALA A 157 10.70 14.69 3.29
N ALA A 158 10.63 14.10 2.09
CA ALA A 158 11.78 13.90 1.22
C ALA A 158 12.38 15.22 0.73
N ILE A 159 11.53 16.20 0.38
CA ILE A 159 11.97 17.56 -0.02
C ILE A 159 12.66 18.25 1.16
N THR A 160 12.05 18.24 2.34
CA THR A 160 12.64 18.84 3.55
C THR A 160 13.99 18.21 3.88
N LYS A 161 14.09 16.87 3.85
CA LYS A 161 15.35 16.16 4.08
C LYS A 161 16.44 16.60 3.10
N LYS A 162 16.09 16.72 1.81
CA LYS A 162 17.04 17.14 0.77
C LYS A 162 17.46 18.61 0.93
N ALA A 163 16.54 19.49 1.33
CA ALA A 163 16.86 20.89 1.62
C ALA A 163 17.82 21.03 2.80
N LEU A 164 17.60 20.27 3.87
CA LEU A 164 18.49 20.27 5.04
C LEU A 164 19.89 19.72 4.70
N SER A 165 20.00 18.68 3.86
CA SER A 165 21.31 18.16 3.42
C SER A 165 22.14 19.12 2.56
N PHE A 166 21.60 20.27 2.15
CA PHE A 166 22.35 21.33 1.47
C PHE A 166 22.75 22.48 2.41
N ILE A 167 22.29 22.44 3.67
CA ILE A 167 22.58 23.45 4.71
C ILE A 167 23.72 22.97 5.62
N ASP A 168 23.94 21.66 5.71
CA ASP A 168 25.13 21.01 6.32
C ASP A 168 26.29 20.89 5.30
#